data_AF-R5KAF0-F1
#
_entry.id   AF-R5KAF0-F1
#
_cell.length_a   1.000
_cell.length_b   1.000
_cell.length_c   1.000
_cell.angle_alpha   90.00
_cell.angle_beta   90.00
_cell.angle_gamma   90.00
#
_symmetry.space_group_name_H-M   'P 1'
#
loop_
_entity.id
_entity.type
_entity.pdbx_description
1 polymer ?
#
loop_
_entity_poly.entity_id
_entity_poly.type
_entity_poly.pdbx_seq_one_letter_code
_entity_poly.pdbx_strand_id
1 'polypeptide(L)'
;MGKSSKYPSYSSGSISINGNNVATTSKKGNTINSNYNMSEAEKKIYDYAQNSLASSLPYVNVFDENTQKNIQSQLNAYTANGQKILNNIYTPMLKELKTDIASRFGNFDNSVFMDNLNSIESNRADALSNLAQDITAKRDELVNNELSQRYTYLSFLQDLQNQTNSNILNFITGSQNNSSSGNSYNANAYAANNSSSSGLGSYANLASGILSTMGPYGMAASAALQIGKQYM
;
A
#
# COMPACT_ATOMS: atom_id res chain seq x y z
N MET A 1 4.41 -28.52 58.69
CA MET A 1 4.52 -27.25 57.94
C MET A 1 4.46 -27.58 56.45
N GLY A 2 3.30 -27.37 55.81
CA GLY A 2 3.11 -27.71 54.40
C GLY A 2 3.91 -26.76 53.51
N LYS A 3 4.78 -27.30 52.64
CA LYS A 3 5.44 -26.51 51.59
C LYS A 3 4.34 -26.05 50.64
N SER A 4 3.92 -24.79 50.75
CA SER A 4 3.05 -24.16 49.76
C SER A 4 3.80 -24.18 48.43
N SER A 5 3.45 -25.13 47.57
CA SER A 5 3.99 -25.19 46.21
C SER A 5 3.44 -23.97 45.47
N LYS A 6 4.23 -22.89 45.41
CA LYS A 6 3.85 -21.68 44.69
C LYS A 6 3.64 -22.08 43.23
N TYR A 7 2.39 -22.00 42.76
CA TYR A 7 2.03 -22.28 41.38
C TYR A 7 2.94 -21.49 40.42
N PRO A 8 3.35 -22.05 39.27
CA PRO A 8 4.29 -21.39 38.37
C PRO A 8 3.82 -19.98 38.01
N SER A 9 4.71 -19.00 38.17
CA SER A 9 4.44 -17.62 37.77
C SER A 9 4.28 -17.55 36.25
N TYR A 10 3.34 -16.73 35.78
CA TYR A 10 3.22 -16.42 34.36
C TYR A 10 4.54 -15.82 33.85
N SER A 11 5.03 -16.32 32.72
CA SER A 11 6.21 -15.83 32.03
C SER A 11 5.81 -14.79 30.99
N SER A 12 6.29 -13.56 31.13
CA SER A 12 6.14 -12.54 30.09
C SER A 12 6.93 -12.90 28.84
N GLY A 13 6.45 -12.47 27.67
CA GLY A 13 7.17 -12.60 26.41
C GLY A 13 7.58 -11.24 25.87
N SER A 14 8.75 -11.17 25.24
CA SER A 14 9.22 -9.97 24.55
C SER A 14 9.90 -10.33 23.24
N ILE A 15 9.86 -9.41 22.29
CA ILE A 15 10.69 -9.44 21.08
C ILE A 15 11.54 -8.19 21.08
N SER A 16 12.84 -8.36 20.84
CA SER A 16 13.77 -7.25 20.71
C SER A 16 14.45 -7.27 19.34
N ILE A 17 14.57 -6.11 18.71
CA ILE A 17 15.31 -5.91 17.46
C ILE A 17 16.39 -4.87 17.74
N ASN A 18 17.65 -5.18 17.41
CA ASN A 18 18.80 -4.31 17.66
C ASN A 18 18.91 -3.85 19.12
N GLY A 19 18.57 -4.72 20.07
CA GLY A 19 18.59 -4.43 21.51
C GLY A 19 17.37 -3.65 22.04
N ASN A 20 16.50 -3.15 21.17
CA ASN A 20 15.29 -2.43 21.55
C ASN A 20 14.09 -3.37 21.61
N ASN A 21 13.30 -3.28 22.69
CA ASN A 21 12.12 -4.10 22.88
C ASN A 21 10.96 -3.59 22.02
N VAL A 22 10.65 -4.30 20.94
CA VAL A 22 9.65 -3.90 19.94
C VAL A 22 8.25 -4.41 20.27
N ALA A 23 8.13 -5.51 21.01
CA ALA A 23 6.83 -6.01 21.45
C ALA A 23 6.93 -6.74 22.78
N THR A 24 5.91 -6.55 23.61
CA THR A 24 5.83 -7.19 24.94
C THR A 24 4.47 -7.80 25.16
N THR A 25 4.43 -8.94 25.85
CA THR A 25 3.23 -9.57 26.37
C THR A 25 3.42 -9.88 27.84
N SER A 26 2.48 -9.43 28.67
CA SER A 26 2.49 -9.65 30.11
C SER A 26 1.08 -9.90 30.66
N LYS A 27 0.99 -10.57 31.81
CA LYS A 27 -0.27 -10.81 32.51
C LYS A 27 -0.39 -9.91 33.73
N LYS A 28 -1.51 -9.20 33.85
CA LYS A 28 -1.88 -8.44 35.05
C LYS A 28 -3.26 -8.89 35.51
N GLY A 29 -3.34 -9.56 36.65
CA GLY A 29 -4.57 -10.22 37.09
C GLY A 29 -5.01 -11.29 36.08
N ASN A 30 -6.24 -11.18 35.56
CA ASN A 30 -6.77 -12.09 34.54
C ASN A 30 -6.61 -11.56 33.10
N THR A 31 -6.00 -10.39 32.92
CA THR A 31 -5.84 -9.76 31.60
C THR A 31 -4.43 -10.01 31.03
N ILE A 32 -4.37 -10.45 29.78
CA ILE A 32 -3.13 -10.51 29.00
C ILE A 32 -3.04 -9.22 28.20
N ASN A 33 -1.98 -8.44 28.44
CA ASN A 33 -1.71 -7.20 27.72
C ASN A 33 -0.58 -7.46 26.72
N SER A 34 -0.80 -7.14 25.46
CA SER A 34 0.22 -7.17 24.42
C SER A 34 0.40 -5.79 23.82
N ASN A 35 1.62 -5.28 23.83
CA ASN A 35 1.95 -3.93 23.37
C ASN A 35 3.00 -4.00 22.26
N TYR A 36 2.80 -3.22 21.21
CA TYR A 36 3.82 -2.92 20.21
C TYR A 36 4.41 -1.55 20.50
N ASN A 37 5.74 -1.50 20.65
CA ASN A 37 6.46 -0.28 20.93
C ASN A 37 6.96 0.30 19.61
N MET A 38 6.12 1.08 18.93
CA MET A 38 6.52 1.81 17.74
C MET A 38 7.69 2.75 18.06
N SER A 39 8.70 2.77 17.20
CA SER A 39 9.66 3.87 17.17
C SER A 39 8.97 5.18 16.79
N GLU A 40 9.60 6.31 17.10
CA GLU A 40 9.05 7.63 16.70
C GLU A 40 8.86 7.76 15.19
N ALA A 41 9.76 7.16 14.40
CA ALA A 41 9.67 7.18 12.94
C ALA A 41 8.47 6.36 12.45
N GLU A 42 8.30 5.13 12.94
CA GLU A 42 7.14 4.29 12.61
C GLU A 42 5.84 4.96 13.00
N LYS A 43 5.79 5.55 14.21
CA LYS A 43 4.62 6.28 14.68
C LYS A 43 4.27 7.45 13.77
N LYS A 44 5.26 8.27 13.38
CA LYS A 44 5.04 9.39 12.44
C LYS A 44 4.48 8.92 11.10
N ILE A 45 5.01 7.83 10.57
CA ILE A 45 4.54 7.25 9.30
C ILE A 45 3.11 6.73 9.43
N TYR A 46 2.83 5.99 10.51
CA TYR A 46 1.50 5.45 10.81
C TYR A 46 0.45 6.56 10.98
N ASP A 47 0.76 7.55 11.81
CA ASP A 47 -0.12 8.70 12.06
C ASP A 47 -0.33 9.52 10.77
N TYR A 48 0.73 9.72 9.97
CA TYR A 48 0.61 10.40 8.68
C TYR A 48 -0.31 9.63 7.72
N ALA A 49 -0.13 8.32 7.58
CA ALA A 49 -0.95 7.50 6.70
C ALA A 49 -2.42 7.53 7.13
N GLN A 50 -2.69 7.33 8.41
CA GLN A 50 -4.03 7.31 8.96
C GLN A 50 -4.73 8.67 8.85
N ASN A 51 -4.05 9.76 9.23
CA ASN A 51 -4.63 11.10 9.17
C ASN A 51 -4.80 11.58 7.72
N SER A 52 -3.85 11.29 6.84
CA SER A 52 -3.93 11.66 5.43
C SER A 52 -5.06 10.91 4.73
N LEU A 53 -5.22 9.62 5.01
CA LEU A 53 -6.32 8.83 4.47
C LEU A 53 -7.68 9.37 4.94
N ALA A 54 -7.84 9.59 6.25
CA ALA A 54 -9.08 10.12 6.82
C ALA A 54 -9.43 11.52 6.30
N SER A 55 -8.44 12.40 6.15
CA SER A 55 -8.65 13.77 5.66
C SER A 55 -8.88 13.83 4.14
N SER A 56 -8.33 12.89 3.36
CA SER A 56 -8.43 12.90 1.90
C SER A 56 -9.71 12.24 1.37
N LEU A 57 -10.28 11.27 2.10
CA LEU A 57 -11.48 10.53 1.68
C LEU A 57 -12.68 11.42 1.29
N PRO A 58 -13.06 12.47 2.06
CA PRO A 58 -14.20 13.32 1.71
C PRO A 58 -13.98 14.14 0.43
N TYR A 59 -12.72 14.37 0.03
CA TYR A 59 -12.35 15.29 -1.03
C TYR A 59 -11.75 14.59 -2.26
N VAL A 60 -11.81 13.26 -2.36
CA VAL A 60 -11.17 12.53 -3.45
C VAL A 60 -11.69 12.98 -4.83
N ASN A 61 -12.99 13.28 -4.91
CA ASN A 61 -13.67 13.75 -6.13
C ASN A 61 -13.88 15.27 -6.14
N VAL A 62 -13.30 16.01 -5.19
CA VAL A 62 -13.42 17.46 -5.10
C VAL A 62 -12.04 18.06 -5.34
N PHE A 63 -11.89 18.75 -6.48
CA PHE A 63 -10.65 19.43 -6.80
C PHE A 63 -10.57 20.76 -6.07
N ASP A 64 -9.43 21.00 -5.42
CA ASP A 64 -9.12 22.29 -4.85
C ASP A 64 -8.83 23.32 -5.96
N GLU A 65 -8.83 24.60 -5.57
CA GLU A 65 -8.68 25.70 -6.52
C GLU A 65 -7.37 25.62 -7.32
N ASN A 66 -6.29 25.13 -6.70
CA ASN A 66 -4.99 24.98 -7.36
C ASN A 66 -5.03 23.88 -8.43
N THR A 67 -5.63 22.73 -8.14
CA THR A 67 -5.79 21.66 -9.13
C THR A 67 -6.65 22.14 -10.30
N GLN A 68 -7.75 22.83 -10.03
CA GLN A 68 -8.60 23.40 -11.07
C GLN A 68 -7.84 24.41 -11.95
N LYS A 69 -7.03 25.31 -11.34
CA LYS A 69 -6.17 26.25 -12.07
C LYS A 69 -5.14 25.53 -12.93
N ASN A 70 -4.53 24.46 -12.43
CA ASN A 70 -3.55 23.67 -13.19
C ASN A 70 -4.18 22.99 -14.41
N ILE A 71 -5.36 22.36 -14.24
CA ILE A 71 -6.12 21.76 -15.35
C ILE A 71 -6.47 22.84 -16.38
N GLN A 72 -6.98 23.99 -15.94
CA GLN A 72 -7.35 25.09 -16.83
C GLN A 72 -6.15 25.67 -17.58
N SER A 73 -5.00 25.80 -16.91
CA SER A 73 -3.76 26.27 -17.53
C SER A 73 -3.30 25.34 -18.66
N GLN A 74 -3.32 24.02 -18.42
CA GLN A 74 -3.00 23.02 -19.43
C GLN A 74 -3.98 23.05 -20.61
N LEU A 75 -5.27 23.21 -20.33
CA LEU A 75 -6.31 23.33 -21.35
C LEU A 75 -6.13 24.59 -22.21
N ASN A 76 -5.79 25.72 -21.59
CA ASN A 76 -5.50 26.97 -22.29
C ASN A 76 -4.28 26.84 -23.20
N ALA A 77 -3.21 26.21 -22.72
CA ALA A 77 -2.01 25.96 -23.52
C ALA A 77 -2.31 25.06 -24.72
N TYR A 78 -3.10 23.99 -24.53
CA TYR A 78 -3.54 23.12 -25.61
C TYR A 78 -4.40 23.85 -26.64
N THR A 79 -5.36 24.65 -26.18
CA THR A 79 -6.23 25.48 -27.03
C THR A 79 -5.43 26.47 -27.86
N ALA A 80 -4.51 27.21 -27.22
CA ALA A 80 -3.67 28.19 -27.90
C ALA A 80 -2.76 27.55 -28.95
N ASN A 81 -2.24 26.35 -28.67
CA ASN A 81 -1.46 25.58 -29.64
C ASN A 81 -2.32 25.14 -30.84
N GLY A 82 -3.50 24.57 -30.60
CA GLY A 82 -4.43 24.19 -31.67
C GLY A 82 -4.82 25.37 -32.56
N GLN A 83 -5.16 26.51 -31.96
CA GLN A 83 -5.46 27.74 -32.71
C GLN A 83 -4.26 28.22 -33.54
N LYS A 84 -3.04 28.16 -32.98
CA LYS A 84 -1.82 28.51 -33.71
C LYS A 84 -1.59 27.61 -34.91
N ILE A 85 -1.80 26.30 -34.78
CA ILE A 85 -1.69 25.34 -35.88
C ILE A 85 -2.71 25.67 -36.98
N LEU A 86 -3.98 25.86 -36.62
CA LEU A 86 -5.03 26.22 -37.59
C LEU A 86 -4.68 27.54 -38.31
N ASN A 87 -4.26 28.56 -37.58
CA ASN A 87 -3.88 29.83 -38.17
C ASN A 87 -2.68 29.69 -39.11
N ASN A 88 -1.69 28.88 -38.76
CA ASN A 88 -0.51 28.63 -39.60
C ASN A 88 -0.85 27.89 -40.90
N ILE A 89 -1.92 27.08 -40.92
CA ILE A 89 -2.37 26.36 -42.12
C ILE A 89 -3.24 27.26 -43.00
N TYR A 90 -4.30 27.85 -42.42
CA TYR A 90 -5.33 28.51 -43.20
C TYR A 90 -4.99 29.97 -43.58
N THR A 91 -4.21 30.69 -42.77
CA THR A 91 -3.82 32.08 -43.07
C THR A 91 -2.99 32.20 -44.36
N PRO A 92 -1.90 31.42 -44.56
CA PRO A 92 -1.14 31.52 -45.81
C PRO A 92 -1.97 31.07 -47.01
N MET A 93 -2.78 30.00 -46.91
CA MET A 93 -3.68 29.57 -47.99
C MET A 93 -4.65 30.67 -48.43
N LEU A 94 -5.30 31.34 -47.47
CA LEU A 94 -6.19 32.47 -47.76
C LEU A 94 -5.44 33.64 -48.40
N LYS A 95 -4.21 33.91 -47.96
CA LYS A 95 -3.38 34.99 -48.51
C LYS A 95 -2.92 34.69 -49.93
N GLU A 96 -2.42 33.48 -50.18
CA GLU A 96 -1.97 33.03 -51.49
C GLU A 96 -3.11 33.04 -52.50
N LEU A 97 -4.28 32.50 -52.12
CA LEU A 97 -5.47 32.54 -52.98
C LEU A 97 -5.85 33.99 -53.32
N LYS A 98 -5.90 34.88 -52.33
CA LYS A 98 -6.19 36.31 -52.56
C LYS A 98 -5.15 37.00 -53.45
N THR A 99 -3.86 36.71 -53.25
CA THR A 99 -2.78 37.29 -54.06
C THR A 99 -2.80 36.77 -55.49
N ASP A 100 -3.02 35.47 -55.71
CA ASP A 100 -3.08 34.88 -57.07
C ASP A 100 -4.26 35.48 -57.85
N ILE A 101 -5.45 35.59 -57.22
CA ILE A 101 -6.63 36.21 -57.82
C ILE A 101 -6.37 37.68 -58.18
N ALA A 102 -5.86 38.47 -57.25
CA ALA A 102 -5.57 39.88 -57.46
C ALA A 102 -4.53 40.09 -58.57
N SER A 103 -3.52 39.21 -58.67
CA SER A 103 -2.45 39.33 -59.67
C SER A 103 -2.91 39.00 -61.09
N ARG A 104 -3.89 38.09 -61.24
CA ARG A 104 -4.35 37.60 -62.55
C ARG A 104 -5.61 38.27 -63.07
N PHE A 105 -6.50 38.67 -62.18
CA PHE A 105 -7.86 39.10 -62.55
C PHE A 105 -8.21 40.51 -62.09
N GLY A 106 -7.40 41.13 -61.22
CA GLY A 106 -7.59 42.51 -60.76
C GLY A 106 -8.81 42.75 -59.85
N ASN A 107 -9.85 41.91 -59.90
CA ASN A 107 -10.99 41.89 -58.96
C ASN A 107 -11.33 40.47 -58.47
N PHE A 108 -12.22 40.38 -57.47
CA PHE A 108 -12.70 39.13 -56.87
C PHE A 108 -14.09 38.69 -57.37
N ASP A 109 -14.67 39.35 -58.39
CA ASP A 109 -16.09 39.16 -58.76
C ASP A 109 -16.38 37.86 -59.56
N ASN A 110 -15.40 36.96 -59.67
CA ASN A 110 -15.56 35.69 -60.40
C ASN A 110 -15.99 34.56 -59.45
N SER A 111 -17.07 33.84 -59.81
CA SER A 111 -17.74 32.86 -58.92
C SER A 111 -16.81 31.75 -58.42
N VAL A 112 -15.91 31.26 -59.27
CA VAL A 112 -14.96 30.19 -58.93
C VAL A 112 -14.00 30.59 -57.79
N PHE A 113 -13.70 31.88 -57.63
CA PHE A 113 -12.84 32.36 -56.54
C PHE A 113 -13.59 32.44 -55.22
N MET A 114 -14.85 32.87 -55.27
CA MET A 114 -15.73 32.84 -54.11
C MET A 114 -15.98 31.40 -53.65
N ASP A 115 -16.15 30.46 -54.57
CA ASP A 115 -16.31 29.04 -54.24
C ASP A 115 -15.08 28.46 -53.53
N ASN A 116 -13.87 28.79 -54.00
CA ASN A 116 -12.62 28.36 -53.35
C ASN A 116 -12.40 29.01 -51.99
N LEU A 117 -12.68 30.32 -51.86
CA LEU A 117 -12.61 31.01 -50.57
C LEU A 117 -13.62 30.43 -49.57
N ASN A 118 -14.85 30.20 -50.02
CA ASN A 118 -15.90 29.57 -49.20
C ASN A 118 -15.51 28.16 -48.77
N SER A 119 -14.87 27.37 -49.65
CA SER A 119 -14.38 26.03 -49.32
C SER A 119 -13.28 26.06 -48.27
N ILE A 120 -12.28 26.95 -48.41
CA ILE A 120 -11.19 27.09 -47.41
C ILE A 120 -11.75 27.56 -46.07
N GLU A 121 -12.68 28.52 -46.07
CA GLU A 121 -13.32 29.03 -44.86
C GLU A 121 -14.20 27.96 -44.19
N SER A 122 -14.93 27.16 -44.98
CA SER A 122 -15.71 26.01 -44.50
C SER A 122 -14.80 24.99 -43.82
N ASN A 123 -13.69 24.60 -44.46
CA ASN A 123 -12.72 23.66 -43.90
C ASN A 123 -12.08 24.20 -42.60
N ARG A 124 -11.81 25.52 -42.54
CA ARG A 124 -11.32 26.16 -41.31
C ARG A 124 -12.36 26.08 -40.20
N ALA A 125 -13.63 26.31 -40.50
CA ALA A 125 -14.72 26.22 -39.54
C ALA A 125 -14.89 24.79 -39.02
N ASP A 126 -14.81 23.78 -39.90
CA ASP A 126 -14.85 22.37 -39.51
C ASP A 126 -13.66 21.99 -38.62
N ALA A 127 -12.45 22.44 -38.98
CA ALA A 127 -11.26 22.20 -38.18
C ALA A 127 -11.31 22.88 -36.80
N LEU A 128 -11.94 24.06 -36.70
CA LEU A 128 -12.19 24.72 -35.42
C LEU A 128 -13.23 23.98 -34.59
N SER A 129 -14.28 23.46 -35.22
CA SER A 129 -15.28 22.59 -34.57
C SER A 129 -14.63 21.32 -34.00
N ASN A 130 -13.77 20.67 -34.79
CA ASN A 130 -13.00 19.50 -34.33
C ASN A 130 -12.07 19.86 -33.17
N LEU A 131 -11.37 20.99 -33.23
CA LEU A 131 -10.54 21.47 -32.12
C LEU A 131 -11.36 21.67 -30.83
N ALA A 132 -12.59 22.19 -30.92
CA ALA A 132 -13.46 22.35 -29.75
C ALA A 132 -13.86 20.99 -29.11
N GLN A 133 -14.10 19.97 -29.95
CA GLN A 133 -14.34 18.61 -29.48
C GLN A 133 -13.09 18.01 -28.83
N ASP A 134 -11.92 18.19 -29.46
CA ASP A 134 -10.63 17.73 -28.94
C ASP A 134 -10.28 18.41 -27.60
N ILE A 135 -10.56 19.71 -27.44
CA ILE A 135 -10.39 20.42 -26.18
C ILE A 135 -11.27 19.80 -25.08
N THR A 136 -12.51 19.43 -25.41
CA THR A 136 -13.43 18.78 -24.46
C THR A 136 -12.89 17.42 -24.05
N ALA A 137 -12.48 16.59 -25.01
CA ALA A 137 -11.85 15.30 -24.74
C ALA A 137 -10.56 15.47 -23.90
N LYS A 138 -9.75 16.50 -24.19
CA LYS A 138 -8.52 16.78 -23.43
C LYS A 138 -8.82 17.20 -21.99
N ARG A 139 -9.89 17.97 -21.76
CA ARG A 139 -10.34 18.29 -20.40
C ARG A 139 -10.69 17.02 -19.63
N ASP A 140 -11.47 16.13 -20.23
CA ASP A 140 -11.87 14.88 -19.59
C ASP A 140 -10.66 13.99 -19.29
N GLU A 141 -9.69 13.92 -20.20
CA GLU A 141 -8.42 13.23 -19.98
C GLU A 141 -7.66 13.80 -18.77
N LEU A 142 -7.52 15.12 -18.68
CA LEU A 142 -6.81 15.78 -17.57
C LEU A 142 -7.51 15.54 -16.22
N VAL A 143 -8.83 15.61 -16.19
CA VAL A 143 -9.65 15.34 -15.00
C VAL A 143 -9.49 13.87 -14.56
N ASN A 144 -9.58 12.94 -15.50
CA ASN A 144 -9.43 11.51 -15.20
C ASN A 144 -8.00 11.17 -14.74
N ASN A 145 -6.98 11.79 -15.32
CA ASN A 145 -5.59 11.63 -14.90
C ASN A 145 -5.39 12.10 -13.45
N GLU A 146 -5.95 13.26 -13.08
CA GLU A 146 -5.91 13.77 -11.71
C GLU A 146 -6.62 12.83 -10.72
N LEU A 147 -7.82 12.34 -11.06
CA LEU A 147 -8.53 11.37 -10.23
C LEU A 147 -7.71 10.08 -10.06
N SER A 148 -7.14 9.55 -11.14
CA SER A 148 -6.30 8.36 -11.10
C SER A 148 -5.10 8.53 -10.16
N GLN A 149 -4.43 9.68 -10.20
CA GLN A 149 -3.34 10.01 -9.29
C GLN A 149 -3.80 10.07 -7.83
N ARG A 150 -4.96 10.67 -7.56
CA ARG A 150 -5.55 10.71 -6.22
C ARG A 150 -5.88 9.33 -5.69
N TYR A 151 -6.51 8.47 -6.49
CA TYR A 151 -6.81 7.08 -6.09
C TYR A 151 -5.53 6.27 -5.86
N THR A 152 -4.51 6.46 -6.70
CA THR A 152 -3.20 5.82 -6.52
C THR A 152 -2.58 6.23 -5.18
N TYR A 153 -2.64 7.53 -4.84
CA TYR A 153 -2.15 8.03 -3.56
C TYR A 153 -2.93 7.45 -2.37
N LEU A 154 -4.26 7.37 -2.45
CA LEU A 154 -5.06 6.74 -1.39
C LEU A 154 -4.73 5.26 -1.22
N SER A 155 -4.55 4.53 -2.31
CA SER A 155 -4.12 3.12 -2.28
C SER A 155 -2.78 2.98 -1.57
N PHE A 156 -1.81 3.84 -1.91
CA PHE A 156 -0.50 3.86 -1.25
C PHE A 156 -0.63 4.08 0.27
N LEU A 157 -1.45 5.04 0.71
CA LEU A 157 -1.68 5.28 2.15
C LEU A 157 -2.33 4.07 2.85
N GLN A 158 -3.29 3.43 2.19
CA GLN A 158 -3.96 2.24 2.70
C GLN A 158 -3.01 1.05 2.81
N ASP A 159 -2.16 0.82 1.80
CA ASP A 159 -1.17 -0.24 1.80
C ASP A 159 -0.14 -0.05 2.91
N LEU A 160 0.32 1.18 3.11
CA LEU A 160 1.24 1.53 4.20
C LEU A 160 0.62 1.27 5.58
N GLN A 161 -0.65 1.60 5.76
CA GLN A 161 -1.39 1.31 6.99
C GLN A 161 -1.55 -0.21 7.21
N ASN A 162 -1.95 -0.95 6.17
CA ASN A 162 -2.13 -2.40 6.23
C ASN A 162 -0.81 -3.14 6.54
N GLN A 163 0.28 -2.71 5.91
CA GLN A 163 1.61 -3.27 6.17
C GLN A 163 2.04 -3.01 7.62
N THR A 164 1.85 -1.78 8.11
CA THR A 164 2.19 -1.43 9.49
C THR A 164 1.34 -2.24 10.48
N ASN A 165 0.04 -2.35 10.26
CA ASN A 165 -0.86 -3.17 11.09
C ASN A 165 -0.47 -4.66 11.08
N SER A 166 -0.09 -5.18 9.91
CA SER A 166 0.38 -6.57 9.80
C SER A 166 1.67 -6.79 10.60
N ASN A 167 2.62 -5.86 10.54
CA ASN A 167 3.85 -5.93 11.32
C ASN A 167 3.56 -5.88 12.83
N ILE A 168 2.71 -4.95 13.27
CA ILE A 168 2.25 -4.86 14.67
C ILE A 168 1.70 -6.21 15.14
N LEU A 169 0.76 -6.79 14.39
CA LEU A 169 0.12 -8.06 14.75
C LEU A 169 1.12 -9.22 14.77
N ASN A 170 2.06 -9.26 13.82
CA ASN A 170 3.11 -10.28 13.79
C ASN A 170 4.01 -10.22 15.03
N PHE A 171 4.47 -9.02 15.43
CA PHE A 171 5.31 -8.88 16.62
C PHE A 171 4.54 -9.12 17.92
N ILE A 172 3.28 -8.69 18.00
CA ILE A 172 2.39 -9.03 19.12
C ILE A 172 2.26 -10.55 19.24
N THR A 173 1.92 -11.24 18.15
CA THR A 173 1.77 -12.70 18.11
C THR A 173 3.06 -13.40 18.51
N GLY A 174 4.21 -12.94 18.00
CA GLY A 174 5.50 -13.50 18.37
C GLY A 174 5.82 -13.30 19.87
N SER A 175 5.48 -12.14 20.45
CA SER A 175 5.65 -11.92 21.89
C SER A 175 4.72 -12.81 22.73
N GLN A 176 3.51 -13.09 22.26
CA GLN A 176 2.58 -14.04 22.89
C GLN A 176 3.10 -15.47 22.81
N ASN A 177 3.72 -15.86 21.69
CA ASN A 177 4.36 -17.17 21.54
C ASN A 177 5.53 -17.34 22.51
N ASN A 178 6.37 -16.32 22.68
CA ASN A 178 7.46 -16.34 23.67
C ASN A 178 6.92 -16.49 25.09
N SER A 179 5.85 -15.77 25.42
CA SER A 179 5.16 -15.88 26.71
C SER A 179 4.59 -17.29 26.92
N SER A 180 3.96 -17.87 25.89
CA SER A 180 3.39 -19.22 25.92
C SER A 180 4.46 -20.30 26.08
N SER A 181 5.61 -20.16 25.41
CA SER A 181 6.77 -21.04 25.57
C SER A 181 7.31 -21.00 27.01
N GLY A 182 7.50 -19.80 27.56
CA GLY A 182 7.92 -19.65 28.96
C GLY A 182 6.93 -20.20 29.97
N ASN A 183 5.63 -20.02 29.73
CA ASN A 183 4.57 -20.60 30.56
C ASN A 183 4.59 -22.14 30.51
N SER A 184 4.78 -22.72 29.33
CA SER A 184 4.88 -24.16 29.13
C SER A 184 6.10 -24.74 29.85
N TYR A 185 7.25 -24.07 29.74
CA TYR A 185 8.45 -24.42 30.50
C TYR A 185 8.21 -24.38 32.01
N ASN A 186 7.61 -23.31 32.53
CA ASN A 186 7.32 -23.18 33.96
C ASN A 186 6.35 -24.25 34.46
N ALA A 187 5.33 -24.59 33.67
CA ALA A 187 4.38 -25.66 33.98
C ALA A 187 5.06 -27.03 34.04
N ASN A 188 5.90 -27.35 33.06
CA ASN A 188 6.65 -28.59 33.01
C ASN A 188 7.67 -28.71 34.16
N ALA A 189 8.39 -27.62 34.46
CA ALA A 189 9.34 -27.57 35.57
C ALA A 189 8.64 -27.75 36.93
N TYR A 190 7.47 -27.14 37.12
CA TYR A 190 6.66 -27.32 38.33
C TYR A 190 6.15 -28.77 38.46
N ALA A 191 5.62 -29.35 37.37
CA ALA A 191 5.14 -30.73 37.35
C ALA A 191 6.27 -31.73 37.66
N ALA A 192 7.46 -31.54 37.08
CA ALA A 192 8.63 -32.37 37.37
C ALA A 192 9.07 -32.27 38.84
N ASN A 193 9.07 -31.06 39.41
CA ASN A 193 9.45 -30.84 40.82
C ASN A 193 8.46 -31.52 41.78
N ASN A 194 7.15 -31.41 41.50
CA ASN A 194 6.11 -32.11 42.29
C ASN A 194 6.12 -33.64 42.09
N SER A 195 6.62 -34.14 40.95
CA SER A 195 6.68 -35.57 40.63
C SER A 195 7.95 -36.27 41.14
N SER A 196 8.86 -35.55 41.80
CA SER A 196 10.11 -36.07 42.38
C SER A 196 9.91 -37.02 43.58
N SER A 197 8.70 -37.56 43.79
CA SER A 197 8.39 -38.56 44.81
C SER A 197 8.57 -40.02 44.33
N SER A 198 8.99 -40.27 43.09
CA SER A 198 9.30 -41.66 42.65
C SER A 198 10.39 -41.71 41.55
N GLY A 199 11.58 -42.19 41.94
CA GLY A 199 12.88 -41.96 41.33
C GLY A 199 13.25 -42.69 40.01
N LEU A 200 12.35 -42.87 39.05
CA LEU A 200 12.74 -43.37 37.72
C LEU A 200 11.94 -42.80 36.52
N GLY A 201 10.90 -41.99 36.75
CA GLY A 201 10.05 -41.44 35.67
C GLY A 201 10.52 -40.12 35.03
N SER A 202 11.53 -39.45 35.60
CA SER A 202 11.88 -38.06 35.22
C SER A 202 12.67 -37.95 33.91
N TYR A 203 13.45 -38.97 33.52
CA TYR A 203 14.22 -38.93 32.27
C TYR A 203 13.37 -39.24 31.03
N ALA A 204 12.28 -40.02 31.18
CA ALA A 204 11.40 -40.38 30.07
C ALA A 204 10.56 -39.20 29.56
N ASN A 205 10.11 -38.32 30.46
CA ASN A 205 9.27 -37.18 30.09
C ASN A 205 10.05 -36.03 29.43
N LEU A 206 11.29 -35.79 29.86
CA LEU A 206 12.17 -34.77 29.27
C LEU A 206 12.58 -35.13 27.84
N ALA A 207 12.83 -36.41 27.58
CA ALA A 207 13.10 -36.92 26.24
C ALA A 207 11.84 -36.87 25.35
N SER A 208 10.65 -37.21 25.86
CA SER A 208 9.41 -37.22 25.06
C SER A 208 8.96 -35.81 24.62
N GLY A 209 9.14 -34.79 25.48
CA GLY A 209 8.75 -33.42 25.17
C GLY A 209 9.67 -32.73 24.15
N ILE A 210 10.95 -33.12 24.12
CA ILE A 210 11.91 -32.69 23.08
C ILE A 210 11.67 -33.49 21.78
N LEU A 211 11.28 -34.77 21.86
CA LEU A 211 11.02 -35.59 20.67
C LEU A 211 9.74 -35.16 19.93
N SER A 212 8.71 -34.71 20.64
CA SER A 212 7.46 -34.22 20.04
C SER A 212 7.59 -32.87 19.32
N THR A 213 8.64 -32.11 19.59
CA THR A 213 8.91 -30.81 18.94
C THR A 213 9.84 -30.91 17.73
N MET A 214 10.42 -32.10 17.45
CA MET A 214 11.39 -32.33 16.38
C MET A 214 10.81 -33.03 15.12
N GLY A 215 9.51 -32.94 14.85
CA GLY A 215 8.93 -33.35 13.56
C GLY A 215 9.31 -34.77 13.05
N PRO A 216 9.20 -35.05 11.75
CA PRO A 216 9.32 -36.41 11.19
C PRO A 216 10.71 -37.04 11.32
N TYR A 217 11.75 -36.28 11.71
CA TYR A 217 13.10 -36.80 11.93
C TYR A 217 13.28 -37.51 13.28
N GLY A 218 12.34 -37.37 14.23
CA GLY A 218 12.37 -38.08 15.51
C GLY A 218 12.12 -39.60 15.41
N MET A 219 11.49 -40.07 14.32
CA MET A 219 11.15 -41.50 14.17
C MET A 219 12.37 -42.40 13.95
N ALA A 220 13.44 -41.92 13.31
CA ALA A 220 14.65 -42.71 13.09
C ALA A 220 15.43 -42.99 14.40
N ALA A 221 15.40 -42.05 15.34
CA ALA A 221 16.01 -42.22 16.67
C ALA A 221 15.23 -43.22 17.56
N SER A 222 13.92 -43.35 17.34
CA SER A 222 13.08 -44.30 18.09
C SER A 222 13.40 -45.77 17.76
N ALA A 223 13.79 -46.07 16.52
CA ALA A 223 14.19 -47.41 16.09
C ALA A 223 15.54 -47.82 16.71
N ALA A 224 16.50 -46.89 16.80
CA ALA A 224 17.82 -47.17 17.40
C ALA A 224 17.73 -47.44 18.92
N LEU A 225 16.82 -46.77 19.63
CA LEU A 225 16.61 -46.97 21.07
C LEU A 225 15.79 -48.22 21.40
N GLN A 226 14.91 -48.68 20.51
CA GLN A 226 14.22 -49.97 20.68
C GLN A 226 15.17 -51.16 20.50
N ILE A 227 16.12 -51.07 19.56
CA ILE A 227 17.11 -52.14 19.33
C ILE A 227 18.07 -52.26 20.53
N GLY A 228 18.47 -51.15 21.16
CA GLY A 228 19.32 -51.17 22.36
C GLY A 228 18.68 -51.84 23.59
N LYS A 229 17.33 -51.89 23.67
CA LYS A 229 16.60 -52.57 24.75
C LYS A 229 16.48 -54.08 24.57
N GLN A 230 16.72 -54.62 23.38
CA GLN A 230 16.70 -56.07 23.13
C GLN A 230 18.06 -56.75 23.41
N TYR A 231 19.11 -55.98 23.68
CA TYR A 231 20.47 -56.49 23.94
C TYR A 231 21.01 -56.15 25.36
N MET A 232 20.12 -55.77 26.30
CA MET A 232 20.35 -55.78 27.75
C MET A 232 19.27 -56.60 28.43
#